data_AF-A0A8T4N214-F1
#
_entry.id   AF-A0A8T4N214-F1
#
_cell.length_a   1.000
_cell.length_b   1.000
_cell.length_c   1.000
_cell.angle_alpha   90.00
_cell.angle_beta   90.00
_cell.angle_gamma   90.00
#
_symmetry.space_group_name_H-M   'P 1'
#
loop_
_entity.id
_entity.type
_entity.pdbx_description
1 polymer ?
#
loop_
_entity_poly.entity_id
_entity_poly.type
_entity_poly.pdbx_seq_one_letter_code
_entity_poly.pdbx_strand_id
1 'polypeptide(L)'
;MKISLKLTIFLLLQVILLINFVNALSVNSITTDRVSPGSEGIIRVELENDGNLDVKFLSFNLEFPHEGIIPIGGSEAFIDRLKENDDETVAFKFRVSNSLSTGVYSISYSLTYEENNIKREQKGTLGIVVAAEPDIDVFIEAQNPIVGQIGKLNIRIVNKGLADARFVSLFIDSEDVTFLSEKSEYIGTIDSDDFESTSFDVIYNGRLPLISTRVEYKDFDNQNQKISISNSLRVYTLEEAIEKGILKKNNATLYVAIILFVLLVWILFRIVRKRRKMLKK
;
A
#
# COMPACT_ATOMS: atom_id res chain seq x y z
N MET A 1 48.93 27.74 -53.97
CA MET A 1 47.59 27.14 -54.09
C MET A 1 46.57 28.25 -53.84
N LYS A 2 45.97 28.84 -54.88
CA LYS A 2 44.96 29.91 -54.70
C LYS A 2 43.62 29.26 -54.40
N ILE A 3 43.21 29.24 -53.14
CA ILE A 3 41.85 28.86 -52.78
C ILE A 3 40.92 29.88 -53.46
N SER A 4 40.00 29.41 -54.29
CA SER A 4 39.10 30.31 -55.01
C SER A 4 38.19 31.01 -54.00
N LEU A 5 37.93 32.31 -54.22
CA LEU A 5 37.06 33.11 -53.35
C LEU A 5 35.67 32.45 -53.15
N LYS A 6 35.21 31.67 -54.13
CA LYS A 6 33.97 30.89 -54.06
C LYS A 6 34.05 29.74 -53.05
N LEU A 7 35.21 29.08 -52.93
CA LEU A 7 35.41 27.98 -52.00
C LEU A 7 35.49 28.48 -50.55
N THR A 8 36.12 29.64 -50.31
CA THR A 8 36.12 30.27 -48.98
C THR A 8 34.74 30.75 -48.57
N ILE A 9 33.95 31.35 -49.47
CA ILE A 9 32.57 31.75 -49.19
C ILE A 9 31.70 30.53 -48.87
N PHE A 10 31.85 29.43 -49.62
CA PHE A 10 31.11 28.19 -49.38
C PHE A 10 31.46 27.56 -48.02
N LEU A 11 32.75 27.53 -47.65
CA LEU A 11 33.18 27.03 -46.35
C LEU A 11 32.67 27.92 -45.20
N LEU A 12 32.72 29.24 -45.35
CA LEU A 12 32.21 30.19 -44.35
C LEU A 12 30.70 30.04 -44.15
N LEU A 13 29.95 29.82 -45.24
CA LEU A 13 28.51 29.56 -45.19
C LEU A 13 28.19 28.25 -44.45
N GLN A 14 28.99 27.20 -44.64
CA GLN A 14 28.84 25.96 -43.90
C GLN A 14 29.18 26.10 -42.40
N VAL A 15 30.15 26.94 -42.06
CA VAL A 15 30.47 27.25 -40.64
C VAL A 15 29.35 28.05 -39.98
N ILE A 16 28.69 28.97 -40.69
CA ILE A 16 27.51 29.69 -40.20
C ILE A 16 26.31 28.74 -40.00
N LEU A 17 26.16 27.72 -40.84
CA LEU A 17 25.15 26.66 -40.71
C LEU A 17 25.44 25.66 -39.57
N LEU A 18 26.65 25.68 -39.00
CA LEU A 18 27.06 24.86 -37.84
C LEU A 18 27.00 25.62 -36.51
N ILE A 19 26.53 26.88 -36.50
CA ILE A 19 26.17 27.54 -35.24
C ILE A 19 24.95 26.78 -34.73
N ASN A 20 25.20 25.83 -33.82
CA ASN A 20 24.15 25.29 -32.98
C ASN A 20 23.44 26.49 -32.35
N PHE A 21 22.15 26.66 -32.64
CA PHE A 21 21.32 27.60 -31.89
C PHE A 21 21.29 27.10 -30.46
N VAL A 22 22.21 27.60 -29.64
CA VAL A 22 22.06 27.55 -28.19
C VAL A 22 20.82 28.39 -27.92
N ASN A 23 19.80 27.77 -27.32
CA ASN A 23 18.63 28.52 -26.89
C ASN A 23 19.09 29.53 -25.84
N ALA A 24 18.76 30.81 -26.02
CA ALA A 24 19.10 31.84 -25.04
C ALA A 24 18.41 31.61 -23.69
N LEU A 25 17.22 31.02 -23.69
CA LEU A 25 16.48 30.72 -22.48
C LEU A 25 16.55 29.23 -22.15
N SER A 26 16.84 28.92 -20.89
CA SER A 26 16.86 27.56 -20.35
C SER A 26 15.98 27.46 -19.10
N VAL A 27 15.54 26.24 -18.79
CA VAL A 27 14.94 25.91 -17.50
C VAL A 27 16.08 25.41 -16.61
N ASN A 28 16.60 26.26 -15.74
CA ASN A 28 17.77 25.96 -14.91
C ASN A 28 17.43 24.92 -13.84
N SER A 29 16.33 25.12 -13.12
CA SER A 29 15.90 24.18 -12.08
C SER A 29 14.38 24.06 -11.99
N ILE A 30 13.91 22.86 -11.61
CA ILE A 30 12.52 22.60 -11.26
C ILE A 30 12.51 21.93 -9.89
N THR A 31 11.79 22.53 -8.94
CA THR A 31 11.56 21.94 -7.63
C THR A 31 10.07 21.72 -7.40
N THR A 32 9.72 20.55 -6.88
CA THR A 32 8.35 20.17 -6.58
C THR A 32 8.24 19.71 -5.14
N ASP A 33 7.18 20.12 -4.46
CA ASP A 33 6.89 19.60 -3.13
C ASP A 33 6.50 18.11 -3.23
N ARG A 34 7.02 17.29 -2.32
CA ARG A 34 6.54 15.91 -2.14
C ARG A 34 5.23 15.97 -1.37
N VAL A 35 4.16 15.51 -1.99
CA VAL A 35 2.77 15.72 -1.56
C VAL A 35 2.06 14.41 -1.29
N SER A 36 0.95 14.44 -0.56
CA SER A 36 0.09 13.28 -0.32
C SER A 36 -1.27 13.44 -1.00
N PRO A 37 -2.01 12.35 -1.23
CA PRO A 37 -3.39 12.44 -1.71
C PRO A 37 -4.20 13.41 -0.84
N GLY A 38 -4.89 14.35 -1.48
CA GLY A 38 -5.68 15.39 -0.80
C GLY A 38 -4.92 16.61 -0.31
N SER A 39 -3.59 16.66 -0.42
CA SER A 39 -2.79 17.83 -0.03
C SER A 39 -2.56 18.82 -1.18
N GLU A 40 -2.11 20.02 -0.83
CA GLU A 40 -1.65 21.04 -1.79
C GLU A 40 -0.13 21.02 -1.88
N GLY A 41 0.40 21.47 -3.01
CA GLY A 41 1.84 21.61 -3.25
C GLY A 41 2.16 22.74 -4.20
N ILE A 42 3.45 23.01 -4.35
CA ILE A 42 3.99 24.07 -5.19
C ILE A 42 5.04 23.49 -6.14
N ILE A 43 4.96 23.87 -7.41
CA ILE A 43 5.99 23.68 -8.42
C ILE A 43 6.70 25.02 -8.56
N ARG A 44 8.02 25.05 -8.43
CA ARG A 44 8.85 26.24 -8.67
C ARG A 44 9.77 25.96 -9.86
N VAL A 45 9.76 26.85 -10.83
CA VAL A 45 10.55 26.75 -12.06
C VAL A 45 11.43 27.98 -12.14
N GLU A 46 12.73 27.76 -12.19
CA GLU A 46 13.74 28.79 -12.39
C GLU A 46 14.09 28.85 -13.88
N LEU A 47 13.90 30.01 -14.47
CA LEU A 47 14.15 30.29 -15.87
C LEU A 47 15.36 31.20 -15.95
N GLU A 48 16.37 30.81 -16.74
CA GLU A 48 17.63 31.52 -16.85
C GLU A 48 17.87 31.93 -18.30
N ASN A 49 18.26 33.19 -18.51
CA ASN A 49 18.66 33.69 -19.82
C ASN A 49 20.18 33.60 -19.99
N ASP A 50 20.64 32.45 -20.46
CA ASP A 50 22.03 32.17 -20.84
C ASP A 50 22.48 32.91 -22.12
N GLY A 51 21.56 33.63 -22.77
CA GLY A 51 21.81 34.40 -23.98
C GLY A 51 22.53 35.73 -23.73
N ASN A 52 23.03 36.30 -24.82
CA ASN A 52 23.66 37.64 -24.84
C ASN A 52 22.67 38.75 -25.27
N LEU A 53 21.38 38.48 -25.17
CA LEU A 53 20.29 39.39 -25.56
C LEU A 53 19.12 39.23 -24.58
N ASP A 54 18.37 40.30 -24.37
CA ASP A 54 17.10 40.26 -23.63
C ASP A 54 16.09 39.32 -24.31
N VAL A 55 15.44 38.49 -23.51
CA VAL A 55 14.27 37.69 -23.90
C VAL A 55 13.00 38.45 -23.54
N LYS A 56 11.99 38.41 -24.41
CA LYS A 56 10.70 39.12 -24.23
C LYS A 56 9.50 38.20 -24.34
N PHE A 57 8.37 38.63 -23.77
CA PHE A 57 7.07 37.97 -23.88
C PHE A 57 7.14 36.47 -23.54
N LEU A 58 7.84 36.15 -22.45
CA LEU A 58 8.03 34.79 -21.99
C LEU A 58 6.70 34.31 -21.38
N SER A 59 6.17 33.20 -21.87
CA SER A 59 5.06 32.46 -21.27
C SER A 59 5.49 31.03 -20.97
N PHE A 60 5.40 30.65 -19.70
CA PHE A 60 5.62 29.29 -19.22
C PHE A 60 4.27 28.70 -18.80
N ASN A 61 3.88 27.57 -19.41
CA ASN A 61 2.60 26.92 -19.18
C ASN A 61 2.78 25.47 -18.76
N LEU A 62 2.11 25.07 -17.67
CA LEU A 62 1.99 23.71 -17.20
C LEU A 62 0.71 23.04 -17.70
N GLU A 63 0.86 21.89 -18.34
CA GLU A 63 -0.24 21.05 -18.80
C GLU A 63 -0.58 20.02 -17.72
N PHE A 64 -1.43 20.42 -16.77
CA PHE A 64 -1.89 19.52 -15.72
C PHE A 64 -2.78 18.40 -16.30
N PRO A 65 -2.61 17.14 -15.87
CA PRO A 65 -3.51 16.07 -16.26
C PRO A 65 -4.92 16.38 -15.72
N HIS A 66 -5.94 16.16 -16.55
CA HIS A 66 -7.34 16.45 -16.19
C HIS A 66 -7.84 15.70 -14.94
N GLU A 67 -7.16 14.61 -14.55
CA GLU A 67 -7.50 13.78 -13.40
C GLU A 67 -6.30 13.64 -12.47
N GLY A 68 -6.50 13.90 -11.17
CA GLY A 68 -5.52 13.64 -10.12
C GLY A 68 -4.78 14.87 -9.59
N ILE A 69 -4.17 15.69 -10.45
CA ILE A 69 -3.38 16.87 -10.02
C ILE A 69 -3.95 18.12 -10.69
N ILE A 70 -4.47 19.04 -9.88
CA ILE A 70 -5.30 20.16 -10.35
C ILE A 70 -4.63 21.49 -9.98
N PRO A 71 -4.47 22.44 -10.91
CA PRO A 71 -3.91 23.75 -10.58
C PRO A 71 -4.87 24.54 -9.67
N ILE A 72 -4.30 25.25 -8.69
CA ILE A 72 -5.03 26.24 -7.89
C ILE A 72 -4.65 27.63 -8.40
N GLY A 73 -5.63 28.34 -8.96
CA GLY A 73 -5.41 29.64 -9.61
C GLY A 73 -5.19 29.46 -11.10
N GLY A 74 -3.94 29.36 -11.54
CA GLY A 74 -3.58 29.22 -12.95
C GLY A 74 -2.37 28.32 -13.19
N SER A 75 -2.18 27.92 -14.43
CA SER A 75 -1.07 27.08 -14.89
C SER A 75 -0.09 27.80 -15.81
N GLU A 76 -0.30 29.10 -16.05
CA GLU A 76 0.52 29.94 -16.92
C GLU A 76 1.16 31.07 -16.11
N ALA A 77 2.44 31.33 -16.36
CA ALA A 77 3.17 32.48 -15.86
C ALA A 77 3.72 33.28 -17.04
N PHE A 78 3.61 34.61 -16.95
CA PHE A 78 4.06 35.53 -17.99
C PHE A 78 5.10 36.50 -17.44
N ILE A 79 6.22 36.64 -18.15
CA ILE A 79 7.30 37.58 -17.85
C ILE A 79 7.51 38.45 -19.09
N ASP A 80 7.30 39.76 -18.96
CA ASP A 80 7.41 40.70 -20.09
C ASP A 80 8.83 40.72 -20.67
N ARG A 81 9.84 40.67 -19.79
CA ARG A 81 11.25 40.68 -20.18
C ARG A 81 12.14 40.02 -19.14
N LEU A 82 13.10 39.23 -19.60
CA LEU A 82 14.23 38.70 -18.82
C LEU A 82 15.54 39.19 -19.48
N LYS A 83 16.40 39.88 -18.74
CA LYS A 83 17.63 40.45 -19.31
C LYS A 83 18.68 39.37 -19.55
N GLU A 84 19.71 39.70 -20.31
CA GLU A 84 20.89 38.84 -20.47
C GLU A 84 21.50 38.46 -19.11
N ASN A 85 21.79 37.18 -18.90
CA ASN A 85 22.36 36.61 -17.67
C ASN A 85 21.53 36.83 -16.38
N ASP A 86 20.24 37.19 -16.51
CA ASP A 86 19.31 37.24 -15.37
C ASP A 86 18.50 35.93 -15.30
N ASP A 87 18.06 35.59 -14.08
CA ASP A 87 17.14 34.51 -13.77
C ASP A 87 15.82 35.02 -13.17
N GLU A 88 14.74 34.26 -13.33
CA GLU A 88 13.45 34.53 -12.68
C GLU A 88 12.78 33.21 -12.27
N THR A 89 12.22 33.17 -11.06
CA THR A 89 11.50 31.99 -10.55
C THR A 89 9.98 32.20 -10.61
N VAL A 90 9.28 31.31 -11.30
CA VAL A 90 7.81 31.25 -11.31
C VAL A 90 7.30 30.10 -10.44
N ALA A 91 6.15 30.28 -9.79
CA ALA A 91 5.58 29.31 -8.87
C ALA A 91 4.11 28.99 -9.18
N PHE A 92 3.78 27.70 -9.23
CA PHE A 92 2.44 27.19 -9.53
C PHE A 92 1.92 26.35 -8.36
N LYS A 93 0.76 26.71 -7.84
CA LYS A 93 0.08 25.93 -6.80
C LYS A 93 -0.80 24.87 -7.43
N PHE A 94 -0.85 23.70 -6.81
CA PHE A 94 -1.72 22.62 -7.23
C PHE A 94 -2.27 21.85 -6.03
N ARG A 95 -3.32 21.07 -6.27
CA ARG A 95 -3.92 20.15 -5.32
C ARG A 95 -3.94 18.74 -5.88
N VAL A 96 -3.64 17.76 -5.04
CA VAL A 96 -3.77 16.35 -5.35
C VAL A 96 -5.16 15.87 -4.95
N SER A 97 -5.84 15.13 -5.82
CA SER A 97 -7.10 14.47 -5.51
C SER A 97 -6.92 13.47 -4.36
N ASN A 98 -7.93 13.32 -3.51
CA ASN A 98 -7.93 12.32 -2.44
C ASN A 98 -7.89 10.88 -2.99
N SER A 99 -8.34 10.69 -4.23
CA SER A 99 -8.42 9.37 -4.89
C SER A 99 -7.19 9.04 -5.73
N LEU A 100 -6.21 9.95 -5.82
CA LEU A 100 -4.99 9.68 -6.59
C LEU A 100 -4.12 8.73 -5.77
N SER A 101 -3.72 7.61 -6.37
CA SER A 101 -2.79 6.69 -5.73
C SER A 101 -1.41 7.32 -5.54
N THR A 102 -0.59 6.71 -4.68
CA THR A 102 0.81 7.11 -4.58
C THR A 102 1.56 6.73 -5.85
N GLY A 103 2.51 7.57 -6.27
CA GLY A 103 3.16 7.44 -7.55
C GLY A 103 4.03 8.64 -7.92
N VAL A 104 4.73 8.51 -9.03
CA VAL A 104 5.43 9.62 -9.68
C VAL A 104 4.65 9.98 -10.94
N TYR A 105 4.17 11.21 -11.01
CA TYR A 105 3.33 11.71 -12.10
C TYR A 105 4.11 12.72 -12.93
N SER A 106 4.00 12.60 -14.25
CA SER A 106 4.64 13.54 -15.18
C SER A 106 3.66 14.65 -15.55
N ILE A 107 4.13 15.90 -15.49
CA ILE A 107 3.44 17.08 -16.02
C ILE A 107 4.25 17.62 -17.18
N SER A 108 3.60 17.84 -18.32
CA SER A 108 4.23 18.49 -19.47
C SER A 108 4.24 20.00 -19.27
N TYR A 109 5.26 20.66 -19.80
CA TYR A 109 5.30 22.12 -19.87
C TYR A 109 5.65 22.59 -21.27
N SER A 110 5.19 23.81 -21.57
CA SER A 110 5.62 24.56 -22.75
C SER A 110 6.15 25.93 -22.32
N LEU A 111 7.25 26.33 -22.94
CA LEU A 111 7.90 27.61 -22.73
C LEU A 111 8.00 28.32 -24.06
N THR A 112 7.31 29.44 -24.20
CA THR A 112 7.35 30.28 -25.40
C THR A 112 7.96 31.62 -25.06
N TYR A 113 8.79 32.15 -25.95
CA TYR A 113 9.44 33.44 -25.76
C TYR A 113 9.85 34.05 -27.08
N GLU A 114 10.20 35.33 -27.07
CA GLU A 114 10.72 36.06 -28.22
C GLU A 114 12.17 36.50 -27.97
N GLU A 115 13.05 36.11 -28.89
CA GLU A 115 14.45 36.50 -28.90
C GLU A 115 14.74 37.14 -30.27
N ASN A 116 15.23 38.39 -30.29
CA ASN A 116 15.53 39.11 -31.53
C ASN A 116 14.34 39.15 -32.54
N ASN A 117 13.11 39.35 -32.02
CA ASN A 117 11.86 39.32 -32.78
C ASN A 117 11.52 37.95 -33.42
N ILE A 118 12.17 36.88 -32.97
CA ILE A 118 11.89 35.51 -33.40
C ILE A 118 11.24 34.77 -32.24
N LYS A 119 10.03 34.24 -32.48
CA LYS A 119 9.37 33.37 -31.51
C LYS A 119 10.07 32.02 -31.42
N ARG A 120 10.31 31.58 -30.20
CA ARG A 120 10.88 30.29 -29.83
C ARG A 120 9.88 29.54 -28.96
N GLU A 121 9.94 28.22 -29.05
CA GLU A 121 9.14 27.31 -28.24
C GLU A 121 10.02 26.16 -27.76
N GLN A 122 9.88 25.82 -26.49
CA GLN A 122 10.49 24.67 -25.85
C GLN A 122 9.41 23.87 -25.15
N LYS A 123 9.61 22.55 -25.08
CA LYS A 123 8.73 21.65 -24.35
C LYS A 123 9.58 20.73 -23.49
N GLY A 124 9.01 20.34 -22.36
CA GLY A 124 9.62 19.35 -21.51
C GLY A 124 8.59 18.76 -20.56
N THR A 125 9.09 18.00 -19.61
CA THR A 125 8.28 17.39 -18.57
C THR A 125 8.95 17.56 -17.22
N LEU A 126 8.14 17.52 -16.16
CA LEU A 126 8.58 17.49 -14.78
C LEU A 126 7.85 16.40 -14.00
N GLY A 127 8.49 15.88 -12.96
CA GLY A 127 7.93 14.86 -12.08
C GLY A 127 7.35 15.45 -10.80
N ILE A 128 6.18 14.97 -10.40
CA ILE A 128 5.58 15.21 -9.09
C ILE A 128 5.51 13.89 -8.34
N VAL A 129 6.06 13.88 -7.13
CA VAL A 129 6.01 12.71 -6.25
C VAL A 129 4.81 12.84 -5.33
N VAL A 130 3.83 11.95 -5.53
CA VAL A 130 2.68 11.77 -4.64
C VAL A 130 3.00 10.56 -3.75
N ALA A 131 3.25 10.81 -2.48
CA ALA A 131 3.65 9.80 -1.52
C ALA A 131 2.78 9.86 -0.27
N ALA A 132 2.57 8.69 0.31
CA ALA A 132 1.92 8.52 1.60
C ALA A 132 2.53 7.28 2.28
N GLU A 133 2.11 7.03 3.52
CA GLU A 133 2.57 5.88 4.29
C GLU A 133 1.45 4.85 4.43
N PRO A 134 1.76 3.54 4.36
CA PRO A 134 0.84 2.49 4.78
C PRO A 134 0.63 2.56 6.29
N ASP A 135 -0.60 2.31 6.75
CA ASP A 135 -0.96 2.24 8.18
C ASP A 135 -1.56 0.85 8.45
N ILE A 136 -0.73 -0.05 8.96
CA ILE A 136 -1.05 -1.47 9.08
C ILE A 136 -1.48 -1.82 10.50
N ASP A 137 -2.71 -2.33 10.62
CA ASP A 137 -3.25 -2.93 11.83
C ASP A 137 -3.32 -4.46 11.70
N VAL A 138 -3.12 -5.16 12.82
CA VAL A 138 -3.25 -6.63 12.89
C VAL A 138 -4.26 -7.01 13.95
N PHE A 139 -5.27 -7.78 13.54
CA PHE A 139 -6.28 -8.36 14.40
C PHE A 139 -6.08 -9.86 14.51
N ILE A 140 -6.19 -10.40 15.72
CA ILE A 140 -6.00 -11.82 15.98
C ILE A 140 -7.25 -12.34 16.67
N GLU A 141 -7.85 -13.39 16.11
CA GLU A 141 -9.03 -14.04 16.64
C GLU A 141 -8.80 -15.54 16.78
N ALA A 142 -9.17 -16.09 17.93
CA ALA A 142 -9.07 -17.52 18.18
C ALA A 142 -10.37 -18.24 17.80
N GLN A 143 -10.28 -19.23 16.93
CA GLN A 143 -11.36 -20.14 16.59
C GLN A 143 -11.15 -21.49 17.29
N ASN A 144 -12.24 -22.05 17.80
CA ASN A 144 -12.25 -23.22 18.69
C ASN A 144 -11.21 -23.11 19.83
N PRO A 145 -11.22 -22.03 20.63
CA PRO A 145 -10.20 -21.77 21.63
C PRO A 145 -10.40 -22.65 22.86
N ILE A 146 -10.04 -23.92 22.76
CA ILE A 146 -10.20 -24.91 23.83
C ILE A 146 -8.82 -25.48 24.18
N VAL A 147 -8.48 -25.45 25.47
CA VAL A 147 -7.19 -25.94 25.95
C VAL A 147 -7.00 -27.41 25.58
N GLY A 148 -5.83 -27.73 25.03
CA GLY A 148 -5.45 -29.10 24.64
C GLY A 148 -6.15 -29.64 23.38
N GLN A 149 -6.97 -28.83 22.69
CA GLN A 149 -7.56 -29.20 21.40
C GLN A 149 -6.97 -28.40 20.25
N ILE A 150 -7.11 -28.96 19.05
CA ILE A 150 -6.78 -28.26 17.81
C ILE A 150 -7.79 -27.13 17.61
N GLY A 151 -7.28 -25.93 17.43
CA GLY A 151 -8.03 -24.76 16.98
C GLY A 151 -7.23 -23.96 15.96
N LYS A 152 -7.71 -22.75 15.67
CA LYS A 152 -7.11 -21.86 14.68
C LYS A 152 -6.90 -20.46 15.23
N LEU A 153 -5.79 -19.84 14.86
CA LEU A 153 -5.57 -18.40 15.02
C LEU A 153 -5.82 -17.73 13.68
N ASN A 154 -6.93 -17.00 13.56
CA ASN A 154 -7.25 -16.20 12.38
C ASN A 154 -6.61 -14.83 12.55
N ILE A 155 -5.80 -14.43 11.58
CA ILE A 155 -5.09 -13.15 11.59
C ILE A 155 -5.58 -12.34 10.41
N ARG A 156 -6.03 -11.12 10.69
CA ARG A 156 -6.46 -10.17 9.67
C ARG A 156 -5.58 -8.94 9.74
N ILE A 157 -4.97 -8.59 8.61
CA ILE A 157 -4.06 -7.45 8.45
C ILE A 157 -4.79 -6.42 7.61
N VAL A 158 -4.96 -5.21 8.12
CA VAL A 158 -5.71 -4.13 7.46
C VAL A 158 -4.77 -2.97 7.18
N ASN A 159 -4.81 -2.44 5.96
CA ASN A 159 -4.12 -1.21 5.61
C ASN A 159 -5.10 -0.02 5.58
N LYS A 160 -5.04 0.83 6.60
CA LYS A 160 -5.82 2.06 6.71
C LYS A 160 -5.06 3.27 6.14
N GLY A 161 -3.84 3.06 5.65
CA GLY A 161 -2.99 4.12 5.11
C GLY A 161 -3.40 4.47 3.68
N LEU A 162 -2.84 5.57 3.17
CA LEU A 162 -3.10 6.06 1.81
C LEU A 162 -2.12 5.50 0.77
N ALA A 163 -1.26 4.56 1.17
CA ALA A 163 -0.28 3.92 0.31
C ALA A 163 -0.30 2.40 0.50
N ASP A 164 0.01 1.68 -0.55
CA ASP A 164 0.06 0.22 -0.53
C ASP A 164 1.26 -0.29 0.28
N ALA A 165 1.06 -1.35 1.06
CA ALA A 165 2.14 -2.10 1.66
C ALA A 165 2.55 -3.25 0.74
N ARG A 166 3.81 -3.30 0.31
CA ARG A 166 4.31 -4.32 -0.63
C ARG A 166 5.17 -5.37 0.06
N PHE A 167 5.20 -6.57 -0.50
CA PHE A 167 5.98 -7.71 0.00
C PHE A 167 5.69 -8.04 1.48
N VAL A 168 4.43 -7.86 1.88
CA VAL A 168 3.96 -8.12 3.23
C VAL A 168 4.20 -9.58 3.60
N SER A 169 4.93 -9.77 4.70
CA SER A 169 5.22 -11.07 5.30
C SER A 169 4.81 -11.03 6.77
N LEU A 170 4.03 -12.02 7.17
CA LEU A 170 3.58 -12.20 8.54
C LEU A 170 4.43 -13.27 9.22
N PHE A 171 4.85 -13.01 10.45
CA PHE A 171 5.48 -13.97 11.34
C PHE A 171 4.67 -14.04 12.62
N ILE A 172 4.47 -15.24 13.14
CA ILE A 172 3.75 -15.47 14.38
C ILE A 172 4.58 -16.35 15.32
N ASP A 173 4.55 -16.02 16.60
CA ASP A 173 5.19 -16.83 17.63
C ASP A 173 4.43 -16.76 18.95
N SER A 174 4.59 -17.80 19.77
CA SER A 174 4.01 -17.90 21.11
C SER A 174 4.59 -19.11 21.84
N GLU A 175 4.88 -18.95 23.13
CA GLU A 175 5.30 -20.04 24.01
C GLU A 175 4.10 -20.85 24.56
N ASP A 176 2.90 -20.26 24.51
CA ASP A 176 1.67 -20.81 25.11
C ASP A 176 0.81 -21.61 24.13
N VAL A 177 1.27 -21.79 22.90
CA VAL A 177 0.59 -22.59 21.87
C VAL A 177 1.59 -23.49 21.14
N THR A 178 1.10 -24.63 20.69
CA THR A 178 1.85 -25.53 19.80
C THR A 178 1.37 -25.31 18.38
N PHE A 179 2.24 -24.81 17.51
CA PHE A 179 1.91 -24.62 16.08
C PHE A 179 1.92 -25.94 15.34
N LEU A 180 0.87 -26.18 14.54
CA LEU A 180 0.74 -27.32 13.64
C LEU A 180 1.01 -26.93 12.18
N SER A 181 0.95 -25.63 11.87
CA SER A 181 1.31 -25.04 10.59
C SER A 181 2.66 -24.30 10.65
N GLU A 182 3.15 -23.83 9.50
CA GLU A 182 4.30 -22.91 9.45
C GLU A 182 4.02 -21.65 10.26
N LYS A 183 5.07 -21.05 10.84
CA LYS A 183 4.98 -19.85 11.70
C LYS A 183 5.13 -18.54 10.93
N SER A 184 5.03 -18.59 9.61
CA SER A 184 5.20 -17.43 8.74
C SER A 184 4.41 -17.60 7.45
N GLU A 185 4.02 -16.48 6.86
CA GLU A 185 3.32 -16.46 5.59
C GLU A 185 3.65 -15.23 4.75
N TYR A 186 3.81 -15.44 3.45
CA TYR A 186 3.98 -14.36 2.48
C TYR A 186 2.62 -14.00 1.89
N ILE A 187 2.19 -12.77 2.13
CA ILE A 187 0.86 -12.26 1.74
C ILE A 187 0.93 -11.57 0.38
N GLY A 188 2.00 -10.82 0.11
CA GLY A 188 2.15 -10.06 -1.14
C GLY A 188 1.91 -8.58 -0.94
N THR A 189 0.91 -8.01 -1.61
CA THR A 189 0.56 -6.58 -1.48
C THR A 189 -0.75 -6.44 -0.73
N ILE A 190 -0.83 -5.45 0.16
CA ILE A 190 -2.09 -5.01 0.76
C ILE A 190 -2.30 -3.56 0.32
N ASP A 191 -3.28 -3.35 -0.56
CA ASP A 191 -3.59 -2.05 -1.13
C ASP A 191 -4.13 -1.09 -0.04
N SER A 192 -4.08 0.21 -0.32
CA SER A 192 -4.76 1.22 0.51
C SER A 192 -6.25 0.87 0.67
N ASP A 193 -6.77 0.95 1.90
CA ASP A 193 -8.18 0.64 2.24
C ASP A 193 -8.58 -0.83 2.01
N ASP A 194 -7.61 -1.75 2.02
CA ASP A 194 -7.86 -3.20 1.88
C ASP A 194 -7.34 -4.00 3.08
N PHE A 195 -7.69 -5.28 3.13
CA PHE A 195 -7.25 -6.22 4.15
C PHE A 195 -6.99 -7.61 3.61
N GLU A 196 -6.05 -8.30 4.24
CA GLU A 196 -5.76 -9.71 3.96
C GLU A 196 -5.94 -10.55 5.21
N SER A 197 -6.28 -11.82 5.04
CA SER A 197 -6.54 -12.75 6.15
C SER A 197 -5.86 -14.09 5.95
N THR A 198 -5.34 -14.62 7.04
CA THR A 198 -4.79 -15.97 7.08
C THR A 198 -5.13 -16.68 8.39
N SER A 199 -4.88 -18.00 8.47
CA SER A 199 -5.11 -18.82 9.65
C SER A 199 -3.95 -19.77 9.94
N PHE A 200 -3.61 -19.91 11.22
CA PHE A 200 -2.61 -20.86 11.71
C PHE A 200 -3.28 -21.94 12.56
N ASP A 201 -3.02 -23.21 12.25
CA ASP A 201 -3.51 -24.34 13.05
C ASP A 201 -2.65 -24.49 14.30
N VAL A 202 -3.29 -24.52 15.48
CA VAL A 202 -2.59 -24.55 16.77
C VAL A 202 -3.26 -25.48 17.79
N ILE A 203 -2.51 -25.89 18.80
CA ILE A 203 -3.03 -26.45 20.05
C ILE A 203 -2.77 -25.43 21.16
N TYR A 204 -3.82 -25.03 21.88
CA TYR A 204 -3.70 -24.08 22.98
C TYR A 204 -3.19 -24.78 24.25
N ASN A 205 -2.03 -24.36 24.77
CA ASN A 205 -1.43 -24.97 25.96
C ASN A 205 -1.86 -24.28 27.27
N GLY A 206 -2.37 -23.05 27.17
CA GLY A 206 -2.81 -22.22 28.30
C GLY A 206 -4.17 -21.57 28.08
N ARG A 207 -4.71 -20.94 29.13
CA ARG A 207 -6.01 -20.23 29.11
C ARG A 207 -5.93 -18.80 28.59
N LEU A 208 -4.75 -18.22 28.63
CA LEU A 208 -4.45 -16.85 28.20
C LEU A 208 -3.15 -16.81 27.38
N PRO A 209 -3.06 -17.57 26.28
CA PRO A 209 -1.86 -17.56 25.46
C PRO A 209 -1.53 -16.16 24.95
N LEU A 210 -0.28 -15.75 25.11
CA LEU A 210 0.25 -14.54 24.51
C LEU A 210 0.72 -14.84 23.08
N ILE A 211 0.06 -14.24 22.09
CA ILE A 211 0.41 -14.39 20.68
C ILE A 211 1.18 -13.15 20.23
N SER A 212 2.42 -13.34 19.79
CA SER A 212 3.25 -12.29 19.21
C SER A 212 3.23 -12.40 17.70
N THR A 213 2.82 -11.34 17.02
CA THR A 213 2.86 -11.22 15.56
C THR A 213 3.85 -10.15 15.16
N ARG A 214 4.57 -10.38 14.07
CA ARG A 214 5.43 -9.40 13.41
C ARG A 214 5.05 -9.33 11.94
N VAL A 215 4.74 -8.15 11.46
CA VAL A 215 4.52 -7.89 10.03
C VAL A 215 5.73 -7.13 9.51
N GLU A 216 6.33 -7.62 8.43
CA GLU A 216 7.38 -6.93 7.68
C GLU A 216 6.86 -6.61 6.29
N TYR A 217 7.09 -5.38 5.81
CA TYR A 217 6.65 -4.92 4.49
C TYR A 217 7.58 -3.84 3.94
N LYS A 218 7.40 -3.47 2.68
CA LYS A 218 8.07 -2.32 2.04
C LYS A 218 7.08 -1.21 1.75
N ASP A 219 7.49 0.00 2.05
CA ASP A 219 6.73 1.21 1.72
C ASP A 219 6.95 1.68 0.27
N PHE A 220 6.42 2.87 -0.04
CA PHE A 220 6.55 3.51 -1.34
C PHE A 220 8.03 3.70 -1.77
N ASP A 221 8.91 4.09 -0.84
CA ASP A 221 10.34 4.32 -1.09
C ASP A 221 11.17 3.02 -1.08
N ASN A 222 10.50 1.85 -1.02
CA ASN A 222 11.12 0.53 -0.87
C ASN A 222 11.90 0.35 0.44
N GLN A 223 11.62 1.15 1.47
CA GLN A 223 12.23 0.96 2.78
C GLN A 223 11.49 -0.16 3.52
N ASN A 224 12.25 -1.00 4.22
CA ASN A 224 11.68 -2.10 5.00
C ASN A 224 11.08 -1.53 6.30
N GLN A 225 9.80 -1.77 6.51
CA GLN A 225 9.05 -1.43 7.71
C GLN A 225 8.73 -2.70 8.50
N LYS A 226 8.63 -2.56 9.82
CA LYS A 226 8.34 -3.66 10.75
C LYS A 226 7.38 -3.21 11.83
N ILE A 227 6.34 -4.00 12.06
CA ILE A 227 5.36 -3.81 13.12
C ILE A 227 5.32 -5.08 13.96
N SER A 228 5.24 -4.94 15.27
CA SER A 228 5.09 -6.08 16.18
C SER A 228 3.97 -5.81 17.17
N ILE A 229 3.06 -6.77 17.29
CA ILE A 229 1.86 -6.69 18.11
C ILE A 229 1.77 -7.99 18.91
N SER A 230 1.49 -7.87 20.21
CA SER A 230 1.30 -9.02 21.09
C SER A 230 -0.05 -8.93 21.79
N ASN A 231 -0.90 -9.94 21.61
CA ASN A 231 -2.24 -9.99 22.19
C ASN A 231 -2.44 -11.28 22.98
N SER A 232 -3.02 -11.17 24.17
CA SER A 232 -3.49 -12.32 24.94
C SER A 232 -4.88 -12.72 24.47
N LEU A 233 -5.10 -14.00 24.17
CA LEU A 233 -6.40 -14.53 23.74
C LEU A 233 -7.04 -15.36 24.84
N ARG A 234 -8.37 -15.31 24.97
CA ARG A 234 -9.08 -16.14 25.94
C ARG A 234 -9.36 -17.53 25.39
N VAL A 235 -8.86 -18.55 26.09
CA VAL A 235 -9.06 -19.97 25.78
C VAL A 235 -9.82 -20.63 26.94
N TYR A 236 -10.80 -21.45 26.59
CA TYR A 236 -11.72 -22.11 27.50
C TYR A 236 -11.24 -23.52 27.86
N THR A 237 -11.59 -23.99 29.06
CA THR A 237 -11.51 -25.43 29.36
C THR A 237 -12.62 -26.19 28.62
N LEU A 238 -12.54 -27.52 28.61
CA LEU A 238 -13.59 -28.36 28.03
C LEU A 238 -14.94 -28.10 28.71
N GLU A 239 -14.95 -28.00 30.04
CA GLU A 239 -16.15 -27.73 30.83
C GLU A 239 -16.76 -26.37 30.47
N GLU A 240 -15.95 -25.31 30.45
CA GLU A 240 -16.40 -23.95 30.10
C GLU A 240 -16.92 -23.87 28.66
N ALA A 241 -16.28 -24.58 27.73
CA ALA A 241 -16.73 -24.66 26.35
C ALA A 241 -18.10 -25.36 26.22
N ILE A 242 -18.36 -26.39 27.03
CA ILE A 242 -19.68 -27.05 27.09
C ILE A 242 -20.72 -26.13 27.73
N GLU A 243 -20.39 -25.48 28.84
CA GLU A 243 -21.29 -24.54 29.53
C GLU A 243 -21.69 -23.35 28.66
N LYS A 244 -20.75 -22.82 27.88
CA LYS A 244 -20.97 -21.72 26.94
C LYS A 244 -21.62 -22.15 25.61
N GLY A 245 -21.87 -23.45 25.42
CA GLY A 245 -22.46 -23.98 24.20
C GLY A 245 -21.52 -23.97 22.98
N ILE A 246 -20.22 -23.74 23.19
CA ILE A 246 -19.17 -23.85 22.16
C ILE A 246 -19.03 -25.33 21.75
N LEU A 247 -19.09 -26.25 22.71
CA LEU A 247 -19.12 -27.69 22.49
C LEU A 247 -20.46 -28.31 22.92
N LYS A 248 -20.92 -29.30 22.17
CA LYS A 248 -22.07 -30.13 22.57
C LYS A 248 -21.61 -31.20 23.55
N LYS A 249 -22.31 -31.35 24.67
CA LYS A 249 -22.07 -32.41 25.65
C LYS A 249 -22.21 -33.78 24.99
N ASN A 250 -21.18 -34.61 25.07
CA ASN A 250 -21.24 -35.98 24.58
C ASN A 250 -22.01 -36.87 25.56
N ASN A 251 -23.26 -37.20 25.23
CA ASN A 251 -24.13 -38.06 26.03
C ASN A 251 -24.03 -39.55 25.66
N ALA A 252 -23.05 -39.97 24.86
CA ALA A 252 -22.91 -41.36 24.42
C ALA A 252 -22.88 -42.36 25.59
N THR A 253 -22.16 -42.05 26.67
CA THR A 253 -22.09 -42.89 27.87
C THR A 253 -23.45 -42.99 28.58
N LEU A 254 -24.20 -41.89 28.65
CA LEU A 254 -25.57 -41.87 29.17
C LEU A 254 -26.49 -42.75 28.32
N TYR A 255 -26.42 -42.64 26.99
CA TYR A 255 -27.23 -43.46 26.08
C TYR A 255 -26.88 -44.94 26.19
N VAL A 256 -25.59 -45.29 26.24
CA VAL A 256 -25.13 -46.67 26.46
C VAL A 256 -25.62 -47.19 27.81
N ALA A 257 -25.54 -46.40 28.89
CA ALA A 257 -26.04 -46.78 30.21
C ALA A 257 -27.56 -46.99 30.21
N ILE A 258 -28.33 -46.12 29.54
CA ILE A 258 -29.78 -46.27 29.39
C ILE A 258 -30.11 -47.55 28.62
N ILE A 259 -29.41 -47.83 27.52
CA ILE A 259 -29.59 -49.06 26.74
C ILE A 259 -29.32 -50.29 27.61
N LEU A 260 -28.20 -50.32 28.34
CA LEU A 260 -27.86 -51.43 29.24
C LEU A 260 -28.91 -51.60 30.35
N PHE A 261 -29.42 -50.51 30.91
CA PHE A 261 -30.47 -50.55 31.93
C PHE A 261 -31.78 -51.13 31.39
N VAL A 262 -32.24 -50.67 30.21
CA VAL A 262 -33.44 -51.19 29.55
C VAL A 262 -33.29 -52.68 29.26
N LEU A 263 -32.11 -53.11 28.80
CA LEU A 263 -31.81 -54.51 28.50
C LEU A 263 -31.83 -55.37 29.78
N LEU A 264 -31.30 -54.85 30.88
CA LEU A 264 -31.30 -55.52 32.19
C LEU A 264 -32.73 -55.66 32.75
N VAL A 265 -33.55 -54.60 32.68
CA VAL A 265 -34.98 -54.63 33.05
C VAL A 265 -35.74 -55.64 32.19
N TRP A 266 -35.48 -55.68 30.88
CA TRP A 266 -36.09 -56.65 29.97
C TRP A 266 -35.71 -58.10 30.31
N ILE A 267 -34.44 -58.37 30.63
CA ILE A 267 -33.97 -59.69 31.08
C ILE A 267 -34.69 -60.10 32.38
N LEU A 268 -34.72 -59.22 33.38
CA LEU A 268 -35.40 -59.48 34.66
C LEU A 268 -36.89 -59.77 34.46
N PHE A 269 -37.58 -58.98 33.63
CA PHE A 269 -38.97 -59.21 33.28
C PHE A 269 -39.17 -60.59 32.63
N ARG A 270 -38.27 -61.00 31.73
CA ARG A 270 -38.33 -62.31 31.06
C ARG A 270 -38.14 -63.47 32.05
N ILE A 271 -37.24 -63.32 33.03
CA ILE A 271 -36.99 -64.31 34.10
C ILE A 271 -38.21 -64.44 35.00
N VAL A 272 -38.77 -63.34 35.48
CA VAL A 272 -39.98 -63.34 36.33
C VAL A 272 -41.17 -63.96 35.59
N ARG A 273 -41.35 -63.64 34.30
CA ARG A 273 -42.42 -64.22 33.48
C ARG A 273 -42.25 -65.73 33.29
N LYS A 274 -41.01 -66.23 33.10
CA LYS A 274 -40.72 -67.67 33.07
C LYS A 274 -41.05 -68.35 34.41
N ARG A 275 -40.62 -67.78 35.54
CA ARG A 275 -40.91 -68.33 36.88
C ARG A 275 -42.41 -68.39 37.19
N ARG A 276 -43.16 -67.34 36.85
CA ARG A 276 -44.63 -67.30 37.02
C ARG A 276 -45.38 -68.34 36.18
N LYS A 277 -44.86 -68.70 35.00
CA LYS A 277 -45.43 -69.80 34.18
C LYS A 277 -45.15 -71.18 34.77
N MET A 278 -44.06 -71.37 35.50
CA MET A 278 -43.73 -72.64 36.15
C MET A 278 -44.46 -72.84 37.49
N LEU A 279 -44.89 -71.77 38.17
CA LEU A 279 -45.70 -71.82 39.40
C LEU A 279 -47.21 -72.04 39.15
N LYS A 280 -47.66 -72.02 37.89
CA LYS A 280 -49.07 -72.25 37.48
C LYS A 280 -49.29 -73.61 36.82
N LYS A 281 -48.36 -74.53 36.97
CA LYS A 281 -48.41 -75.91 36.51
C LYS A 281 -48.21 -76.83 37.70
#